data_AF-A0A6N2VKY6-F1
#
_entry.id   AF-A0A6N2VKY6-F1
#
_cell.length_a   1.000
_cell.length_b   1.000
_cell.length_c   1.000
_cell.angle_alpha   90.00
_cell.angle_beta   90.00
_cell.angle_gamma   90.00
#
_symmetry.space_group_name_H-M   'P 1'
#
loop_
_entity.id
_entity.type
_entity.pdbx_description
1 polymer ?
#
loop_
_entity_poly.entity_id
_entity_poly.type
_entity_poly.pdbx_seq_one_letter_code
_entity_poly.pdbx_strand_id
1 'polypeptide(L)'
;MKKYSVLRRIWDNVEMTVGLSLAILLLREINQKEIFAEGIWEVFLKDFGAILLGVGILVTTVQLMYGYYAIEGQKIALGCTRKSCFFDVQKVKLISTVAIIAISILFDFQKLNLEYWEKTICIAGIFLVTQSFGEIASIFQTRHTWFSMTILTITSAILGFAVGYGVISIIKGEKGESSFSVEIFNQAPLLYSGIFIAGALCLMGISWRLWKKAEVCI
;
A
#
# COMPACT_ATOMS: atom_id res chain seq x y z
N MET A 1 21.12 8.80 -15.35
CA MET A 1 20.84 8.22 -14.01
C MET A 1 19.38 8.33 -13.52
N LYS A 2 18.43 8.97 -14.23
CA LYS A 2 17.04 9.17 -13.72
C LYS A 2 16.10 7.94 -13.71
N LYS A 3 16.25 6.97 -14.62
CA LYS A 3 15.35 5.78 -14.70
C LYS A 3 15.62 4.74 -13.60
N TYR A 4 16.87 4.61 -13.18
CA TYR A 4 17.28 3.64 -12.16
C TYR A 4 16.75 4.00 -10.76
N SER A 5 16.49 5.27 -10.45
CA SER A 5 15.95 5.66 -9.15
C SER A 5 14.47 5.28 -8.98
N VAL A 6 13.68 5.30 -10.05
CA VAL A 6 12.25 4.93 -10.00
C VAL A 6 12.10 3.42 -9.89
N LEU A 7 12.82 2.66 -10.73
CA LEU A 7 12.81 1.20 -10.70
C LEU A 7 13.33 0.66 -9.37
N ARG A 8 14.39 1.26 -8.80
CA ARG A 8 14.90 0.87 -7.49
C ARG A 8 13.87 1.09 -6.39
N ARG A 9 13.18 2.23 -6.36
CA ARG A 9 12.11 2.46 -5.38
C ARG A 9 10.95 1.48 -5.51
N ILE A 10 10.60 1.08 -6.74
CA ILE A 10 9.57 0.05 -6.96
C ILE A 10 10.06 -1.28 -6.41
N TRP A 11 11.31 -1.65 -6.70
CA TRP A 11 11.93 -2.86 -6.18
C TRP A 11 11.98 -2.87 -4.65
N ASP A 12 12.45 -1.79 -4.02
CA ASP A 12 12.52 -1.64 -2.56
C ASP A 12 11.12 -1.77 -1.90
N ASN A 13 10.06 -1.26 -2.55
CA ASN A 13 8.68 -1.44 -2.08
C ASN A 13 8.25 -2.91 -2.10
N VAL A 14 8.50 -3.59 -3.22
CA VAL A 14 8.12 -4.99 -3.39
C VAL A 14 8.92 -5.88 -2.44
N GLU A 15 10.25 -5.69 -2.38
CA GLU A 15 11.15 -6.44 -1.51
C GLU A 15 10.78 -6.29 -0.04
N MET A 16 10.56 -5.07 0.45
CA MET A 16 10.14 -4.85 1.83
C MET A 16 8.77 -5.46 2.12
N THR A 17 7.83 -5.35 1.19
CA THR A 17 6.48 -5.90 1.36
C THR A 17 6.55 -7.42 1.47
N VAL A 18 7.22 -8.09 0.52
CA VAL A 18 7.39 -9.55 0.52
C VAL A 18 8.14 -10.01 1.77
N GLY A 19 9.24 -9.35 2.12
CA GLY A 19 10.06 -9.70 3.29
C GLY A 19 9.29 -9.60 4.60
N LEU A 20 8.53 -8.51 4.81
CA LEU A 20 7.70 -8.34 6.01
C LEU A 20 6.55 -9.35 6.07
N SER A 21 5.90 -9.64 4.94
CA SER A 21 4.84 -10.65 4.88
C SER A 21 5.36 -12.06 5.19
N LEU A 22 6.53 -12.43 4.69
CA LEU A 22 7.19 -13.69 5.02
C LEU A 22 7.56 -13.76 6.51
N ALA A 23 8.10 -12.68 7.08
CA ALA A 23 8.43 -12.63 8.50
C ALA A 23 7.20 -12.79 9.40
N ILE A 24 6.07 -12.17 9.03
CA ILE A 24 4.80 -12.30 9.75
C ILE A 24 4.29 -13.74 9.71
N LEU A 25 4.34 -14.39 8.54
CA LEU A 25 3.95 -15.79 8.42
C LEU A 25 4.85 -16.71 9.26
N LEU A 26 6.16 -16.53 9.19
CA LEU A 26 7.09 -17.32 10.01
C LEU A 26 6.81 -17.15 11.51
N LEU A 27 6.51 -15.93 11.97
CA LEU A 27 6.13 -15.68 13.36
C LEU A 27 4.83 -16.39 13.75
N ARG A 28 3.84 -16.44 12.85
CA ARG A 28 2.61 -17.21 13.08
C ARG A 28 2.92 -18.70 13.26
N GLU A 29 3.68 -19.30 12.34
CA GLU A 29 4.00 -20.73 12.38
C GLU A 29 4.76 -21.10 13.66
N ILE A 30 5.72 -20.26 14.08
CA ILE A 30 6.43 -20.39 15.36
C ILE A 30 5.45 -20.34 16.53
N ASN A 31 4.51 -19.39 16.51
CA ASN A 31 3.56 -19.19 17.61
C ASN A 31 2.52 -20.33 17.70
N GLN A 32 2.10 -20.89 16.56
CA GLN A 32 1.15 -22.00 16.49
C GLN A 32 1.80 -23.37 16.72
N LYS A 33 3.14 -23.43 16.76
CA LYS A 33 3.93 -24.68 16.84
C LYS A 33 3.61 -25.65 15.70
N GLU A 34 3.08 -25.14 14.60
CA GLU A 34 2.63 -25.93 13.44
C GLU A 34 3.76 -26.22 12.45
N ILE A 35 5.00 -25.76 12.69
CA ILE A 35 6.19 -25.88 11.82
C ILE A 35 6.45 -27.30 11.23
N PHE A 36 5.85 -28.36 11.80
CA PHE A 36 6.03 -29.75 11.38
C PHE A 36 4.75 -30.50 10.97
N ALA A 37 3.59 -29.84 10.84
CA ALA A 37 2.39 -30.45 10.29
C ALA A 37 2.47 -30.73 8.77
N GLU A 38 1.92 -31.85 8.32
CA GLU A 38 1.72 -32.10 6.89
C GLU A 38 0.69 -31.10 6.34
N GLY A 39 0.99 -30.47 5.19
CA GLY A 39 0.09 -29.48 4.57
C GLY A 39 0.30 -28.02 4.98
N ILE A 40 1.30 -27.70 5.82
CA ILE A 40 1.67 -26.29 6.16
C ILE A 40 1.82 -25.44 4.91
N TRP A 41 2.46 -25.95 3.86
CA TRP A 41 2.72 -25.18 2.65
C TRP A 41 1.43 -24.68 1.98
N GLU A 42 0.34 -25.45 2.03
CA GLU A 42 -0.94 -25.03 1.44
C GLU A 42 -1.63 -23.94 2.28
N VAL A 43 -1.56 -24.05 3.61
CA VAL A 43 -2.08 -23.03 4.54
C VAL A 43 -1.24 -21.76 4.48
N PHE A 44 0.09 -21.91 4.43
CA PHE A 44 1.08 -20.86 4.31
C PHE A 44 0.87 -20.03 3.04
N LEU A 45 0.71 -20.67 1.88
CA LEU A 45 0.51 -19.98 0.60
C LEU A 45 -0.86 -19.30 0.53
N LYS A 46 -1.90 -19.91 1.11
CA LYS A 46 -3.26 -19.35 1.12
C LYS A 46 -3.36 -18.05 1.92
N ASP A 47 -2.69 -17.97 3.07
CA ASP A 47 -2.76 -16.79 3.94
C ASP A 47 -1.72 -15.72 3.54
N PHE A 48 -0.67 -16.09 2.79
CA PHE A 48 0.33 -15.15 2.28
C PHE A 48 -0.29 -14.04 1.43
N GLY A 49 -1.21 -14.38 0.51
CA GLY A 49 -1.82 -13.40 -0.39
C GLY A 49 -2.52 -12.26 0.34
N ALA A 50 -3.24 -12.56 1.42
CA ALA A 50 -3.95 -11.57 2.24
C ALA A 50 -3.00 -10.71 3.07
N ILE A 51 -2.00 -11.34 3.71
CA ILE A 51 -0.97 -10.63 4.48
C ILE A 51 -0.16 -9.70 3.57
N LEU A 52 0.19 -10.18 2.37
CA LEU A 52 0.91 -9.41 1.37
C LEU A 52 0.16 -8.15 0.97
N LEU A 53 -1.15 -8.24 0.78
CA LEU A 53 -1.99 -7.08 0.48
C LEU A 53 -2.03 -6.09 1.66
N GLY A 54 -2.27 -6.57 2.89
CA GLY A 54 -2.32 -5.70 4.07
C GLY A 54 -0.99 -4.97 4.34
N VAL A 55 0.11 -5.72 4.34
CA VAL A 55 1.47 -5.16 4.50
C VAL A 55 1.82 -4.24 3.32
N GLY A 56 1.41 -4.61 2.11
CA GLY A 56 1.65 -3.83 0.90
C GLY A 56 1.04 -2.43 0.96
N ILE A 57 -0.19 -2.29 1.47
CA ILE A 57 -0.82 -0.97 1.69
C ILE A 57 0.05 -0.13 2.62
N LEU A 58 0.49 -0.72 3.75
CA LEU A 58 1.27 -0.02 4.75
C LEU A 58 2.62 0.45 4.20
N VAL A 59 3.41 -0.50 3.67
CA VAL A 59 4.77 -0.24 3.18
C VAL A 59 4.76 0.80 2.06
N THR A 60 3.90 0.61 1.06
CA THR A 60 3.84 1.55 -0.08
C THR A 60 3.36 2.93 0.32
N THR A 61 2.41 3.03 1.25
CA THR A 61 1.93 4.33 1.76
C THR A 61 3.05 5.05 2.54
N VAL A 62 3.73 4.35 3.46
CA VAL A 62 4.82 4.93 4.25
C VAL A 62 6.00 5.35 3.37
N GLN A 63 6.41 4.52 2.41
CA GLN A 63 7.50 4.87 1.48
C GLN A 63 7.13 6.04 0.56
N LEU A 64 5.85 6.17 0.20
CA LEU A 64 5.37 7.29 -0.61
C LEU A 64 5.41 8.59 0.20
N MET A 65 4.97 8.55 1.46
CA MET A 65 5.08 9.68 2.39
C MET A 65 6.54 10.10 2.60
N TYR A 66 7.42 9.14 2.86
CA TYR A 66 8.86 9.38 2.98
C TYR A 66 9.45 9.99 1.69
N GLY A 67 9.00 9.51 0.53
CA GLY A 67 9.42 10.03 -0.77
C GLY A 67 9.15 11.53 -0.93
N TYR A 68 7.92 11.95 -0.63
CA TYR A 68 7.55 13.37 -0.69
C TYR A 68 8.29 14.22 0.35
N TYR A 69 8.43 13.71 1.56
CA TYR A 69 9.09 14.41 2.65
C TYR A 69 10.60 14.59 2.43
N ALA A 70 11.33 13.51 2.14
CA ALA A 70 12.79 13.51 2.16
C ALA A 70 13.43 13.61 0.77
N ILE A 71 12.80 13.08 -0.28
CA ILE A 71 13.46 12.88 -1.59
C ILE A 71 13.01 13.94 -2.61
N GLU A 72 11.71 14.15 -2.78
CA GLU A 72 11.21 14.99 -3.87
C GLU A 72 11.53 16.48 -3.68
N GLY A 73 11.61 16.96 -2.43
CA GLY A 73 12.11 18.31 -2.12
C GLY A 73 13.56 18.52 -2.57
N GLN A 74 14.45 17.57 -2.27
CA GLN A 74 15.85 17.62 -2.68
C GLN A 74 16.01 17.59 -4.20
N LYS A 75 15.22 16.76 -4.90
CA LYS A 75 15.25 16.73 -6.38
C LYS A 75 14.87 18.08 -6.99
N ILE A 76 13.92 18.80 -6.40
CA ILE A 76 13.55 20.14 -6.87
C ILE A 76 14.71 21.13 -6.63
N ALA A 77 15.35 21.08 -5.47
CA ALA A 77 16.54 21.89 -5.18
C ALA A 77 17.70 21.61 -6.17
N LEU A 78 17.83 20.36 -6.62
CA LEU A 78 18.80 19.92 -7.64
C LEU A 78 18.37 20.22 -9.09
N GLY A 79 17.32 21.02 -9.30
CA GLY A 79 16.89 21.50 -10.62
C GLY A 79 15.89 20.61 -11.36
N CYS A 80 15.28 19.61 -10.70
CA CYS A 80 14.16 18.87 -11.30
C CYS A 80 12.85 19.68 -11.25
N THR A 81 12.04 19.56 -12.29
CA THR A 81 10.73 20.22 -12.31
C THR A 81 9.76 19.52 -11.36
N ARG A 82 8.91 20.30 -10.68
CA ARG A 82 7.83 19.78 -9.82
C ARG A 82 6.94 18.76 -10.56
N LYS A 83 6.69 19.00 -11.84
CA LYS A 83 5.93 18.11 -12.72
C LYS A 83 6.62 16.75 -12.88
N SER A 84 7.92 16.73 -13.15
CA SER A 84 8.68 15.48 -13.28
C SER A 84 8.68 14.69 -11.97
N CYS A 85 8.93 15.34 -10.84
CA CYS A 85 8.91 14.70 -9.53
C CYS A 85 7.55 14.06 -9.22
N PHE A 86 6.46 14.79 -9.48
CA PHE A 86 5.10 14.29 -9.29
C PHE A 86 4.83 13.05 -10.15
N PHE A 87 5.14 13.10 -11.46
CA PHE A 87 4.94 11.95 -12.34
C PHE A 87 5.79 10.74 -11.95
N ASP A 88 7.01 10.95 -11.45
CA ASP A 88 7.86 9.85 -11.01
C ASP A 88 7.27 9.17 -9.75
N VAL A 89 6.74 9.93 -8.79
CA VAL A 89 6.07 9.36 -7.61
C VAL A 89 4.79 8.62 -8.01
N GLN A 90 3.98 9.17 -8.91
CA GLN A 90 2.76 8.52 -9.39
C GLN A 90 3.06 7.20 -10.13
N LYS A 91 4.18 7.13 -10.86
CA LYS A 91 4.64 5.85 -11.46
C LYS A 91 5.03 4.84 -10.41
N VAL A 92 5.80 5.23 -9.39
CA VAL A 92 6.16 4.33 -8.28
C VAL A 92 4.90 3.79 -7.61
N LYS A 93 3.96 4.69 -7.28
CA LYS A 93 2.67 4.34 -6.66
C LYS A 93 1.91 3.27 -7.46
N LEU A 94 1.69 3.54 -8.75
CA LEU A 94 0.89 2.66 -9.61
C LEU A 94 1.60 1.32 -9.87
N ILE A 95 2.89 1.35 -10.23
CA ILE A 95 3.63 0.14 -10.58
C ILE A 95 3.86 -0.74 -9.34
N SER A 96 4.18 -0.17 -8.18
CA SER A 96 4.32 -0.95 -6.94
C SER A 96 3.00 -1.62 -6.56
N THR A 97 1.88 -0.92 -6.71
CA THR A 97 0.54 -1.48 -6.44
C THR A 97 0.23 -2.64 -7.38
N VAL A 98 0.45 -2.44 -8.68
CA VAL A 98 0.25 -3.49 -9.69
C VAL A 98 1.16 -4.69 -9.41
N ALA A 99 2.43 -4.47 -9.05
CA ALA A 99 3.36 -5.54 -8.74
C ALA A 99 2.93 -6.36 -7.51
N ILE A 100 2.54 -5.70 -6.42
CA ILE A 100 2.08 -6.38 -5.20
C ILE A 100 0.80 -7.19 -5.46
N ILE A 101 -0.15 -6.62 -6.20
CA ILE A 101 -1.38 -7.32 -6.58
C ILE A 101 -1.08 -8.50 -7.51
N ALA A 102 -0.18 -8.33 -8.49
CA ALA A 102 0.22 -9.42 -9.38
C ALA A 102 0.87 -10.58 -8.60
N ILE A 103 1.73 -10.27 -7.63
CA ILE A 103 2.30 -11.28 -6.73
C ILE A 103 1.19 -11.95 -5.92
N SER A 104 0.25 -11.21 -5.35
CA SER A 104 -0.89 -11.76 -4.60
C SER A 104 -1.74 -12.71 -5.46
N ILE A 105 -2.03 -12.35 -6.72
CA ILE A 105 -2.76 -13.21 -7.66
C ILE A 105 -1.98 -14.49 -8.00
N LEU A 106 -0.65 -14.40 -8.16
CA LEU A 106 0.20 -15.56 -8.45
C LEU A 106 0.04 -16.67 -7.39
N PHE A 107 -0.21 -16.28 -6.13
CA PHE A 107 -0.41 -17.23 -5.02
C PHE A 107 -1.85 -17.74 -4.85
N ASP A 108 -2.84 -17.16 -5.55
CA ASP A 108 -4.26 -17.55 -5.47
C ASP A 108 -4.83 -17.99 -6.83
N PHE A 109 -3.95 -18.46 -7.74
CA PHE A 109 -4.25 -18.81 -9.14
C PHE A 109 -5.41 -19.80 -9.32
N GLN A 110 -5.72 -20.60 -8.30
CA GLN A 110 -6.79 -21.60 -8.33
C GLN A 110 -8.21 -20.99 -8.24
N LYS A 111 -8.36 -19.69 -7.95
CA LYS A 111 -9.68 -19.02 -7.77
C LYS A 111 -10.05 -18.00 -8.86
N LEU A 112 -9.41 -18.04 -10.02
CA LEU A 112 -9.59 -17.06 -11.11
C LEU A 112 -10.99 -17.14 -11.77
N ASN A 113 -11.99 -16.57 -11.10
CA ASN A 113 -13.35 -16.35 -11.61
C ASN A 113 -13.65 -14.84 -11.79
N LEU A 114 -14.75 -14.50 -12.45
CA LEU A 114 -15.15 -13.11 -12.69
C LEU A 114 -15.34 -12.32 -11.38
N GLU A 115 -15.95 -12.94 -10.37
CA GLU A 115 -16.11 -12.38 -9.02
C GLU A 115 -14.77 -12.09 -8.32
N TYR A 116 -13.74 -12.90 -8.61
CA TYR A 116 -12.39 -12.70 -8.06
C TYR A 116 -11.76 -11.43 -8.65
N TRP A 117 -11.87 -11.21 -9.96
CA TRP A 117 -11.37 -10.01 -10.62
C TRP A 117 -12.04 -8.73 -10.13
N GLU A 118 -13.35 -8.76 -9.89
CA GLU A 118 -14.08 -7.63 -9.32
C GLU A 118 -13.57 -7.27 -7.91
N LYS A 119 -13.31 -8.28 -7.08
CA LYS A 119 -12.70 -8.10 -5.75
C LYS A 119 -11.28 -7.53 -5.85
N THR A 120 -10.46 -8.02 -6.78
CA THR A 120 -9.10 -7.51 -6.99
C THR A 120 -9.08 -6.05 -7.41
N ILE A 121 -9.98 -5.62 -8.31
CA ILE A 121 -10.08 -4.21 -8.72
C ILE A 121 -10.47 -3.33 -7.53
N CYS A 122 -11.39 -3.79 -6.69
CA CYS A 122 -11.78 -3.08 -5.48
C CYS A 122 -10.61 -2.93 -4.50
N ILE A 123 -9.84 -4.00 -4.28
CA ILE A 123 -8.63 -3.97 -3.45
C ILE A 123 -7.60 -2.99 -4.02
N ALA A 124 -7.39 -2.98 -5.34
CA ALA A 124 -6.53 -2.01 -6.01
C ALA A 124 -7.00 -0.56 -5.77
N GLY A 125 -8.32 -0.34 -5.82
CA GLY A 125 -8.94 0.94 -5.51
C GLY A 125 -8.64 1.40 -4.08
N ILE A 126 -8.79 0.52 -3.10
CA ILE A 126 -8.46 0.79 -1.68
C ILE A 126 -6.97 1.14 -1.52
N PHE A 127 -6.08 0.37 -2.16
CA PHE A 127 -4.64 0.65 -2.19
C PHE A 127 -4.36 2.08 -2.64
N LEU A 128 -4.89 2.44 -3.81
CA LEU A 128 -4.63 3.74 -4.43
C LEU A 128 -5.21 4.90 -3.62
N VAL A 129 -6.40 4.73 -3.04
CA VAL A 129 -7.03 5.74 -2.18
C VAL A 129 -6.24 5.94 -0.90
N THR A 130 -5.85 4.87 -0.21
CA THR A 130 -5.04 4.96 1.02
C THR A 130 -3.69 5.62 0.77
N GLN A 131 -3.01 5.22 -0.31
CA GLN A 131 -1.76 5.85 -0.74
C GLN A 131 -1.96 7.33 -1.11
N SER A 132 -3.09 7.69 -1.73
CA SER A 132 -3.44 9.10 -2.03
C SER A 132 -3.65 9.93 -0.76
N PHE A 133 -4.24 9.36 0.30
CA PHE A 133 -4.36 10.06 1.57
C PHE A 133 -2.98 10.29 2.21
N GLY A 134 -2.10 9.28 2.18
CA GLY A 134 -0.71 9.43 2.62
C GLY A 134 0.03 10.51 1.82
N GLU A 135 -0.14 10.51 0.50
CA GLU A 135 0.39 11.55 -0.39
C GLU A 135 -0.04 12.95 0.03
N ILE A 136 -1.35 13.18 0.16
CA ILE A 136 -1.89 14.50 0.54
C ILE A 136 -1.35 14.94 1.90
N ALA A 137 -1.32 14.03 2.89
CA ALA A 137 -0.76 14.31 4.21
C ALA A 137 0.72 14.71 4.12
N SER A 138 1.52 14.00 3.33
CA SER A 138 2.95 14.31 3.14
C SER A 138 3.20 15.62 2.39
N ILE A 139 2.36 15.95 1.39
CA ILE A 139 2.46 17.25 0.70
C ILE A 139 2.04 18.38 1.65
N PHE A 140 1.02 18.17 2.47
CA PHE A 140 0.61 19.15 3.48
C PHE A 140 1.73 19.42 4.49
N GLN A 141 2.56 18.41 4.79
CA GLN A 141 3.75 18.53 5.63
C GLN A 141 4.77 19.55 5.17
N THR A 142 5.00 19.62 3.86
CA THR A 142 5.95 20.57 3.29
C THR A 142 5.56 22.03 3.55
N ARG A 143 4.28 22.30 3.88
CA ARG A 143 3.75 23.65 4.14
C ARG A 143 3.58 23.95 5.63
N HIS A 144 3.27 22.95 6.44
CA HIS A 144 2.96 23.13 7.87
C HIS A 144 3.69 22.06 8.71
N THR A 145 4.99 22.26 8.91
CA THR A 145 5.89 21.31 9.58
C THR A 145 5.38 20.84 10.95
N TRP A 146 4.84 21.74 11.77
CA TRP A 146 4.34 21.42 13.12
C TRP A 146 3.01 20.65 13.14
N PHE A 147 2.03 21.09 12.35
CA PHE A 147 0.70 20.44 12.31
C PHE A 147 0.76 19.06 11.64
N SER A 148 1.74 18.86 10.77
CA SER A 148 1.78 17.71 9.89
C SER A 148 2.64 16.54 10.36
N MET A 149 3.60 16.74 11.26
CA MET A 149 4.22 15.60 11.97
C MET A 149 3.17 14.85 12.79
N THR A 150 2.24 15.58 13.42
CA THR A 150 1.10 15.02 14.13
C THR A 150 0.17 14.23 13.20
N ILE A 151 -0.21 14.80 12.04
CA ILE A 151 -1.06 14.09 11.06
C ILE A 151 -0.34 12.85 10.52
N LEU A 152 0.95 12.94 10.18
CA LEU A 152 1.71 11.81 9.66
C LEU A 152 1.84 10.70 10.71
N THR A 153 2.10 11.07 11.96
CA THR A 153 2.22 10.13 13.09
C THR A 153 0.87 9.47 13.37
N ILE A 154 -0.23 10.23 13.40
CA ILE A 154 -1.58 9.71 13.60
C ILE A 154 -2.00 8.81 12.43
N THR A 155 -1.76 9.24 11.19
CA THR A 155 -2.11 8.44 9.99
C THR A 155 -1.30 7.14 9.95
N SER A 156 0.00 7.21 10.25
CA SER A 156 0.87 6.04 10.31
C SER A 156 0.52 5.13 11.48
N ALA A 157 0.15 5.68 12.64
CA ALA A 157 -0.29 4.93 13.80
C ALA A 157 -1.63 4.23 13.56
N ILE A 158 -2.60 4.89 12.90
CA ILE A 158 -3.89 4.29 12.54
C ILE A 158 -3.68 3.17 11.51
N LEU A 159 -2.88 3.41 10.47
CA LEU A 159 -2.56 2.39 9.46
C LEU A 159 -1.80 1.22 10.09
N GLY A 160 -0.79 1.52 10.91
CA GLY A 160 -0.01 0.52 11.64
C GLY A 160 -0.85 -0.27 12.65
N PHE A 161 -1.81 0.37 13.32
CA PHE A 161 -2.74 -0.30 14.22
C PHE A 161 -3.72 -1.19 13.46
N ALA A 162 -4.30 -0.72 12.36
CA ALA A 162 -5.22 -1.50 11.54
C ALA A 162 -4.54 -2.75 10.95
N VAL A 163 -3.34 -2.57 10.39
CA VAL A 163 -2.55 -3.69 9.84
C VAL A 163 -2.03 -4.58 10.96
N GLY A 164 -1.51 -4.01 12.05
CA GLY A 164 -1.01 -4.73 13.21
C GLY A 164 -2.08 -5.58 13.90
N TYR A 165 -3.30 -5.06 14.05
CA TYR A 165 -4.44 -5.81 14.57
C TYR A 165 -4.76 -7.01 13.66
N GLY A 166 -4.85 -6.79 12.34
CA GLY A 166 -5.06 -7.87 11.38
C GLY A 166 -3.96 -8.93 11.42
N VAL A 167 -2.70 -8.51 11.54
CA VAL A 167 -1.54 -9.40 11.66
C VAL A 167 -1.58 -10.21 12.96
N ILE A 168 -1.91 -9.60 14.10
CA ILE A 168 -2.00 -10.28 15.39
C ILE A 168 -3.11 -11.32 15.38
N SER A 169 -4.29 -11.01 14.81
CA SER A 169 -5.37 -12.01 14.65
C SER A 169 -4.93 -13.20 13.80
N ILE A 170 -4.21 -12.94 12.70
CA ILE A 170 -3.64 -14.00 11.86
C ILE A 170 -2.60 -14.84 12.64
N ILE A 171 -1.70 -14.20 13.40
CA ILE A 171 -0.70 -14.89 14.24
C ILE A 171 -1.36 -15.78 15.32
N LYS A 172 -2.53 -15.41 15.81
CA LYS A 172 -3.28 -16.17 16.82
C LYS A 172 -4.09 -17.34 16.25
N GLY A 173 -4.16 -17.51 14.93
CA GLY A 173 -4.85 -18.65 14.33
C GLY A 173 -6.36 -18.52 14.27
N GLU A 174 -6.87 -17.33 14.56
CA GLU A 174 -8.18 -16.94 14.04
C GLU A 174 -8.03 -17.02 12.52
N LYS A 175 -8.82 -17.90 11.86
CA LYS A 175 -9.00 -17.83 10.40
C LYS A 175 -9.16 -16.36 10.08
N GLY A 176 -8.47 -15.86 9.06
CA GLY A 176 -8.60 -14.50 8.56
C GLY A 176 -10.01 -14.20 8.01
N GLU A 177 -11.05 -14.47 8.80
CA GLU A 177 -12.34 -13.80 8.83
C GLU A 177 -12.18 -12.40 9.45
N SER A 178 -10.98 -11.82 9.43
CA SER A 178 -10.85 -10.50 8.81
C SER A 178 -10.94 -10.65 7.29
N SER A 179 -12.05 -11.26 6.85
CA SER A 179 -12.53 -11.02 5.53
C SER A 179 -12.67 -9.50 5.49
N PHE A 180 -11.81 -8.86 4.70
CA PHE A 180 -12.16 -7.63 4.02
C PHE A 180 -13.40 -7.84 3.11
N SER A 181 -14.31 -8.79 3.42
CA SER A 181 -15.72 -8.69 3.15
C SER A 181 -16.26 -7.57 4.03
N VAL A 182 -15.95 -6.33 3.64
CA VAL A 182 -16.95 -5.31 3.88
C VAL A 182 -18.16 -5.84 3.10
N GLU A 183 -19.18 -6.35 3.77
CA GLU A 183 -20.36 -6.96 3.12
C GLU A 183 -20.97 -6.01 2.08
N ILE A 184 -20.77 -4.71 2.28
CA ILE A 184 -21.04 -3.61 1.35
C ILE A 184 -20.41 -3.88 -0.04
N PHE A 185 -19.19 -4.42 -0.13
CA PHE A 185 -18.51 -4.71 -1.40
C PHE A 185 -19.09 -5.90 -2.16
N ASN A 186 -19.63 -6.90 -1.47
CA ASN A 186 -20.28 -8.03 -2.14
C ASN A 186 -21.64 -7.64 -2.75
N GLN A 187 -22.21 -6.48 -2.38
CA GLN A 187 -23.50 -6.03 -2.90
C GLN A 187 -23.41 -5.42 -4.30
N ALA A 188 -22.34 -4.67 -4.62
CA ALA A 188 -22.17 -4.00 -5.92
C ALA A 188 -20.69 -3.71 -6.25
N PRO A 189 -19.86 -4.74 -6.47
CA PRO A 189 -18.41 -4.60 -6.54
C PRO A 189 -17.93 -3.72 -7.69
N LEU A 190 -18.62 -3.72 -8.83
CA LEU A 190 -18.36 -2.82 -9.97
C LEU A 190 -18.60 -1.35 -9.63
N LEU A 191 -19.67 -1.03 -8.91
CA LEU A 191 -20.02 0.33 -8.53
C LEU A 191 -19.01 0.88 -7.52
N TYR A 192 -18.66 0.09 -6.50
CA TYR A 192 -17.63 0.48 -5.53
C TYR A 192 -16.26 0.63 -6.19
N SER A 193 -15.86 -0.31 -7.04
CA SER A 193 -14.63 -0.20 -7.83
C SER A 193 -14.57 1.10 -8.62
N GLY A 194 -15.67 1.47 -9.29
CA GLY A 194 -15.81 2.75 -9.98
C GLY A 194 -15.63 3.95 -9.07
N ILE A 195 -16.25 3.94 -7.88
CA ILE A 195 -16.11 5.00 -6.87
C ILE A 195 -14.66 5.12 -6.39
N PHE A 196 -13.97 4.01 -6.12
CA PHE A 196 -12.57 4.04 -5.66
C PHE A 196 -11.62 4.55 -6.74
N ILE A 197 -11.80 4.13 -8.00
CA ILE A 197 -10.99 4.61 -9.12
C ILE A 197 -11.23 6.11 -9.33
N ALA A 198 -12.50 6.54 -9.37
CA ALA A 198 -12.85 7.96 -9.49
C ALA A 198 -12.29 8.77 -8.31
N GLY A 199 -12.41 8.24 -7.08
CA GLY A 199 -11.85 8.83 -5.87
C GLY A 199 -10.33 8.96 -5.94
N ALA A 200 -9.62 7.91 -6.36
CA ALA A 200 -8.17 7.94 -6.53
C ALA A 200 -7.72 8.99 -7.57
N LEU A 201 -8.44 9.10 -8.71
CA LEU A 201 -8.17 10.13 -9.73
C LEU A 201 -8.44 11.54 -9.21
N CYS A 202 -9.55 11.75 -8.49
CA CYS A 202 -9.85 13.02 -7.84
C CYS A 202 -8.77 13.42 -6.82
N LEU A 203 -8.34 12.47 -5.98
CA LEU A 203 -7.28 12.71 -4.99
C LEU A 203 -5.92 12.96 -5.65
N MET A 204 -5.63 12.32 -6.78
CA MET A 204 -4.43 12.62 -7.58
C MET A 204 -4.47 14.05 -8.12
N GLY A 205 -5.64 14.51 -8.59
CA GLY A 205 -5.84 15.89 -9.03
C GLY A 205 -5.67 16.91 -7.89
N ILE A 206 -6.19 16.60 -6.70
CA ILE A 206 -6.00 17.41 -5.48
C ILE A 206 -4.52 17.45 -5.10
N SER A 207 -3.85 16.28 -5.06
CA SER A 207 -2.43 16.15 -4.74
C SER A 207 -1.56 17.00 -5.67
N TRP A 208 -1.86 16.99 -6.98
CA TRP A 208 -1.17 17.86 -7.94
C TRP A 208 -1.38 19.35 -7.66
N ARG A 209 -2.62 19.77 -7.33
CA ARG A 209 -2.91 21.17 -6.99
C ARG A 209 -2.16 21.62 -5.75
N LEU A 210 -2.04 20.75 -4.75
CA LEU A 210 -1.29 21.00 -3.52
C LEU A 210 0.21 21.03 -3.79
N TRP A 211 0.75 20.09 -4.55
CA TRP A 211 2.18 20.02 -4.88
C TRP A 211 2.70 21.25 -5.65
N LYS A 212 1.87 21.80 -6.55
CA LYS A 212 2.19 23.07 -7.22
C LYS A 212 2.37 24.25 -6.25
N LYS A 213 1.73 24.19 -5.08
CA LYS A 213 1.77 25.23 -4.04
C LYS A 213 2.66 24.85 -2.86
N ALA A 214 3.28 23.67 -2.88
CA ALA A 214 4.16 23.20 -1.81
C ALA A 214 5.39 24.12 -1.68
N GLU A 215 5.75 24.46 -0.45
CA GLU A 215 7.00 25.15 -0.15
C GLU A 215 8.11 24.10 -0.14
N VAL A 216 9.18 24.34 -0.90
CA VAL A 216 10.34 23.46 -0.89
C VAL A 216 11.24 23.99 0.21
N CYS A 217 10.97 23.59 1.45
CA CYS A 217 11.90 23.83 2.54
C CYS A 217 13.09 22.88 2.36
N ILE A 218 14.27 23.47 2.13
CA ILE A 218 15.56 22.77 2.11
C ILE A 218 16.08 22.72 3.55
#